data_AF-A0A8T4W135-F1
#
_entry.id   AF-A0A8T4W135-F1
#
_cell.length_a   1.000
_cell.length_b   1.000
_cell.length_c   1.000
_cell.angle_alpha   90.00
_cell.angle_beta   90.00
_cell.angle_gamma   90.00
#
_symmetry.space_group_name_H-M   'P 1'
#
loop_
_entity.id
_entity.type
_entity.pdbx_description
1 polymer ?
#
loop_
_entity_poly.entity_id
_entity_poly.type
_entity_poly.pdbx_seq_one_letter_code
_entity_poly.pdbx_strand_id
1 'polypeptide(L)' 'MDKKRRKYVEKIEDLNQQRAIIDDDLRSLKQRRKELSDKKYDRLKKKYERKKEKIKQKIRKYEEKIC' A
#
# COMPACT_ATOMS: atom_id res chain seq x y z
N MET A 1 18.24 -4.95 20.03
CA MET A 1 17.91 -4.35 18.72
C MET A 1 18.52 -2.95 18.67
N ASP A 2 19.32 -2.65 17.64
CA ASP A 2 19.85 -1.30 17.43
C ASP A 2 18.70 -0.28 17.30
N LYS A 3 18.84 0.91 17.91
CA LYS A 3 17.84 1.99 17.87
C LYS A 3 17.46 2.38 16.44
N LYS A 4 18.40 2.30 15.48
CA LYS A 4 18.14 2.52 14.05
C LYS A 4 17.31 1.39 13.44
N ARG A 5 17.62 0.13 13.77
CA ARG A 5 16.88 -1.05 13.30
C ARG A 5 15.44 -1.01 13.78
N ARG A 6 15.19 -0.68 15.05
CA ARG A 6 13.84 -0.52 15.61
C ARG A 6 13.01 0.54 14.87
N LYS A 7 13.60 1.70 14.57
CA LYS A 7 12.93 2.76 13.79
C LYS A 7 12.54 2.32 12.38
N TYR A 8 13.33 1.46 11.73
CA TYR A 8 12.98 0.93 10.42
C TYR A 8 11.85 -0.12 10.50
N VAL A 9 11.84 -0.95 11.56
CA VAL A 9 10.75 -1.91 11.80
C VAL A 9 9.42 -1.18 12.03
N GLU A 10 9.40 -0.16 12.90
CA GLU A 10 8.20 0.67 13.15
C GLU A 10 7.67 1.30 11.84
N LYS A 11 8.58 1.83 11.00
CA LYS A 11 8.20 2.38 9.69
C LYS A 11 7.65 1.33 8.72
N ILE A 12 8.15 0.10 8.77
CA ILE A 12 7.63 -1.00 7.93
C ILE A 12 6.23 -1.38 8.40
N GLU A 13 5.99 -1.44 9.71
CA GLU A 13 4.66 -1.69 10.28
C GLU A 13 3.65 -0.63 9.85
N ASP A 14 3.99 0.66 9.96
CA ASP A 14 3.16 1.77 9.49
C ASP A 14 2.82 1.63 8.00
N LEU A 15 3.82 1.30 7.18
CA LEU A 15 3.65 1.11 5.75
C LEU A 15 2.78 -0.12 5.43
N ASN A 16 2.90 -1.20 6.20
CA ASN A 16 2.05 -2.39 6.06
C ASN A 16 0.60 -2.10 6.42
N GLN A 17 0.34 -1.31 7.47
CA GLN A 17 -1.00 -0.83 7.80
C GLN A 17 -1.58 0.02 6.65
N GLN A 18 -0.82 0.96 6.12
CA GLN A 18 -1.25 1.75 4.95
C GLN A 18 -1.51 0.87 3.72
N ARG A 19 -0.72 -0.20 3.53
CA ARG A 19 -0.93 -1.17 2.44
C ARG A 19 -2.24 -1.92 2.61
N ALA A 20 -2.58 -2.33 3.84
CA ALA A 20 -3.81 -3.04 4.15
C ALA A 20 -5.04 -2.16 3.87
N ILE A 21 -5.00 -0.87 4.27
CA ILE A 21 -6.07 0.09 3.97
C ILE A 21 -6.31 0.21 2.45
N ILE A 22 -5.24 0.27 1.66
CA ILE A 22 -5.38 0.33 0.18
C ILE A 22 -5.96 -0.97 -0.38
N ASP A 23 -5.65 -2.12 0.22
CA ASP A 23 -6.22 -3.40 -0.19
C ASP A 23 -7.72 -3.48 0.10
N ASP A 24 -8.17 -2.89 1.21
CA ASP A 24 -9.59 -2.74 1.53
C ASP A 24 -10.29 -1.72 0.63
N ASP A 25 -9.63 -0.61 0.29
CA ASP A 25 -10.12 0.35 -0.72
C ASP A 25 -10.31 -0.32 -2.09
N LEU A 26 -9.35 -1.14 -2.53
CA LEU A 26 -9.43 -1.88 -3.79
C LEU A 26 -10.56 -2.92 -3.78
N ARG A 27 -10.75 -3.61 -2.64
CA ARG A 27 -11.84 -4.57 -2.46
C ARG A 27 -13.20 -3.86 -2.53
N SER A 28 -13.34 -2.74 -1.83
CA SER A 28 -14.55 -1.90 -1.83
C SER A 28 -14.85 -1.34 -3.23
N LEU A 29 -13.81 -0.88 -3.94
CA LEU A 29 -13.92 -0.44 -5.33
C LEU A 29 -14.44 -1.56 -6.24
N LYS A 30 -13.96 -2.79 -6.04
CA LYS A 30 -14.41 -3.98 -6.79
C LYS A 30 -15.88 -4.29 -6.53
N GLN A 31 -16.33 -4.23 -5.27
CA GLN A 31 -17.75 -4.45 -4.92
C GLN A 31 -18.67 -3.41 -5.58
N ARG A 32 -18.21 -2.16 -5.64
CA ARG A 32 -18.96 -1.04 -6.24
C ARG A 32 -18.72 -0.86 -7.73
N ARG A 33 -18.13 -1.83 -8.45
CA ARG A 33 -17.84 -1.71 -9.90
C ARG A 33 -19.09 -1.36 -10.71
N LYS A 34 -20.24 -1.94 -10.37
CA LYS A 34 -21.52 -1.70 -11.07
C LYS A 34 -22.05 -0.28 -10.90
N GLU A 35 -21.60 0.46 -9.87
CA GLU A 35 -21.97 1.86 -9.62
C GLU A 35 -21.08 2.86 -10.38
N LEU A 36 -20.04 2.37 -11.08
CA LEU A 36 -19.02 3.20 -11.70
C LEU A 36 -18.98 2.94 -13.20
N SER A 37 -18.70 4.00 -13.97
CA SER A 37 -18.29 3.80 -15.36
C SER A 37 -16.94 3.09 -15.42
N ASP A 38 -16.75 2.29 -16.47
CA ASP A 38 -15.52 1.51 -16.68
C ASP A 38 -14.27 2.40 -16.62
N LYS A 39 -14.32 3.56 -17.28
CA LYS A 39 -13.25 4.56 -17.27
C LYS A 39 -12.95 5.07 -15.85
N LYS A 40 -13.97 5.32 -15.04
CA LYS A 40 -13.80 5.83 -13.67
C LYS A 40 -13.22 4.75 -12.76
N TYR A 41 -13.74 3.52 -12.84
CA TYR A 41 -13.18 2.40 -12.08
C TYR A 41 -11.72 2.16 -12.44
N ASP A 42 -11.39 2.08 -13.73
CA ASP A 42 -10.02 1.77 -14.17
C ASP A 42 -9.03 2.84 -13.71
N ARG A 43 -9.44 4.11 -13.75
CA ARG A 43 -8.64 5.22 -13.22
C ARG A 43 -8.41 5.09 -11.71
N LEU A 44 -9.45 4.77 -10.94
CA LEU A 44 -9.34 4.60 -9.49
C LEU A 44 -8.50 3.38 -9.13
N LYS A 45 -8.74 2.25 -9.79
CA LYS A 45 -7.96 1.02 -9.62
C LYS A 45 -6.47 1.27 -9.87
N LYS A 46 -6.11 1.87 -11.02
CA LYS A 46 -4.71 2.24 -11.33
C LYS A 46 -4.10 3.18 -10.29
N LYS A 47 -4.89 4.14 -9.76
CA LYS A 47 -4.42 5.06 -8.71
C LYS A 47 -4.07 4.31 -7.43
N TYR A 48 -4.94 3.41 -6.97
CA TYR A 48 -4.71 2.60 -5.77
C TYR A 48 -3.57 1.60 -5.95
N GLU A 49 -3.51 0.90 -7.08
CA GLU A 49 -2.41 -0.02 -7.42
C GLU A 49 -1.06 0.70 -7.43
N ARG A 50 -0.99 1.91 -8.04
CA ARG A 50 0.24 2.72 -8.03
C ARG A 50 0.64 3.16 -6.62
N LYS A 51 -0.32 3.48 -5.74
CA LYS A 51 -0.03 3.79 -4.34
C LYS A 51 0.51 2.55 -3.60
N LYS A 52 -0.14 1.39 -3.78
CA LYS A 52 0.29 0.11 -3.21
C LYS A 52 1.72 -0.22 -3.61
N GLU A 53 2.05 -0.06 -4.89
CA GLU A 53 3.39 -0.33 -5.41
C GLU A 53 4.46 0.59 -4.80
N LYS A 54 4.17 1.89 -4.67
CA LYS A 54 5.07 2.83 -3.98
C LYS A 54 5.33 2.44 -2.52
N ILE A 55 4.32 1.93 -1.82
CA ILE A 55 4.46 1.46 -0.45
C ILE A 55 5.33 0.20 -0.39
N LYS A 56 5.09 -0.78 -1.27
CA LYS A 56 5.94 -1.98 -1.38
C LYS A 56 7.41 -1.65 -1.60
N GLN A 57 7.69 -0.71 -2.51
CA GLN A 57 9.06 -0.25 -2.76
C GLN A 57 9.69 0.43 -1.54
N LYS A 58 8.92 1.19 -0.76
CA LYS A 58 9.42 1.79 0.49
C LYS A 58 9.70 0.74 1.56
N ILE A 59 8.84 -0.27 1.71
CA ILE A 59 9.03 -1.38 2.64
C ILE A 59 10.34 -2.09 2.30
N ARG A 60 10.52 -2.49 1.04
CA ARG A 60 11.75 -3.16 0.58
C ARG A 60 13.01 -2.35 0.87
N LYS A 61 12.99 -1.03 0.64
CA LYS A 61 14.11 -0.13 0.97
C LYS A 61 14.42 -0.05 2.47
N TYR A 62 13.45 -0.31 3.34
CA TYR A 62 13.68 -0.36 4.79
C TYR A 62 14.12 -1.75 5.24
N GLU A 63 13.59 -2.82 4.62
CA GLU A 63 14.05 -4.21 4.84
C GLU A 63 15.53 -4.36 4.48
N GLU A 64 15.97 -3.77 3.37
CA GLU A 64 17.39 -3.70 2.95
C GLU A 64 18.29 -2.94 3.94
N LYS A 65 17.73 -2.11 4.83
CA LYS A 65 18.49 -1.40 5.89
C LYS A 65 18.49 -2.14 7.22
N ILE A 66 17.70 -3.20 7.33
CA ILE A 66 17.54 -4.02 8.52
C ILE A 66 18.29 -5.36 8.38
N CYS A 67 18.36 -5.91 7.15
CA CYS A 67 19.28 -6.99 6.80
C CYS A 67 20.73 -6.50 6.83
#